data_AF-A0A094AEX6-F1
#
_entry.id   AF-A0A094AEX6-F1
#
_cell.length_a   1.000
_cell.length_b   1.000
_cell.length_c   1.000
_cell.angle_alpha   90.00
_cell.angle_beta   90.00
_cell.angle_gamma   90.00
#
_symmetry.space_group_name_H-M   'P 1'
#
loop_
_entity.id
_entity.type
_entity.pdbx_description
1 polymer ?
#
loop_
_entity_poly.entity_id
_entity_poly.type
_entity_poly.pdbx_seq_one_letter_code
_entity_poly.pdbx_strand_id
1 'polypeptide(L)'
;MKYSLSYTALTAAVAVTSVFAAPAVVQKRAACDAPVTLSAETNPFLDNKLYANPYYAAEITAAIGNMTDETLIAQAQKVAEVGSFKWIDTISVIPTIDAMIKEVPCGDIIGLIIYDLPGRDCAAKASNGELAVGELERYKTEYIDPIVEIFKANPNTAIALIIEPDSLPNLVTNIDLVSCQESAEGYESGVAYALEQLNLPNVVMYVDAGHGGWLGWDENLAPGAEGLAKVYKAAGSPSQVRGIATNISGWNAFKMVPGEFENDADGAYNQCHDEDRFITIFGEALATAGHPNHAITDTGRNAVQGLRLEWGDWCNVIGAGFGARPTTETGNELCDAFVWGKPGGESDGTSDTTADRYDSFCGHEDAFKPSPEAGAWHQEYFEMLLKNADPQF
;
A
#
# COMPACT_ATOMS: atom_id res chain seq x y z
N MET A 1 12.16 89.17 19.43
CA MET A 1 13.43 88.50 19.82
C MET A 1 13.19 87.00 19.80
N LYS A 2 14.01 86.28 19.04
CA LYS A 2 13.99 84.83 18.84
C LYS A 2 14.76 84.16 19.99
N TYR A 3 14.24 83.08 20.58
CA TYR A 3 15.09 81.98 21.09
C TYR A 3 14.36 80.64 20.94
N SER A 4 15.06 79.72 20.27
CA SER A 4 14.76 78.31 20.04
C SER A 4 15.29 77.49 21.22
N LEU A 5 14.56 76.45 21.63
CA LEU A 5 15.10 75.32 22.40
C LEU A 5 14.39 74.04 21.96
N SER A 6 15.13 73.17 21.29
CA SER A 6 14.77 71.81 20.88
C SER A 6 14.74 70.87 22.09
N TYR A 7 13.72 69.99 22.15
CA TYR A 7 13.75 68.80 22.99
C TYR A 7 13.67 67.56 22.08
N THR A 8 14.76 66.81 22.06
CA THR A 8 14.90 65.51 21.39
C THR A 8 14.21 64.44 22.26
N ALA A 9 13.18 63.77 21.72
CA ALA A 9 12.53 62.65 22.39
C ALA A 9 13.36 61.38 22.23
N LEU A 10 13.70 60.74 23.36
CA LEU A 10 14.37 59.44 23.41
C LEU A 10 13.29 58.33 23.34
N THR A 11 13.23 57.59 22.24
CA THR A 11 12.40 56.37 22.13
C THR A 11 13.17 55.18 22.70
N ALA A 12 12.65 54.58 23.76
CA ALA A 12 13.14 53.30 24.29
C ALA A 12 12.60 52.14 23.44
N ALA A 13 13.49 51.36 22.84
CA ALA A 13 13.12 50.12 22.14
C ALA A 13 13.01 48.97 23.15
N VAL A 14 11.83 48.37 23.24
CA VAL A 14 11.61 47.11 23.97
C VAL A 14 11.96 45.97 23.02
N ALA A 15 13.04 45.25 23.30
CA ALA A 15 13.39 44.03 22.58
C ALA A 15 12.51 42.87 23.08
N VAL A 16 11.60 42.40 22.23
CA VAL A 16 10.87 41.15 22.45
C VAL A 16 11.78 40.02 22.01
N THR A 17 12.42 39.34 22.95
CA THR A 17 13.15 38.11 22.67
C THR A 17 12.14 36.98 22.49
N SER A 18 11.83 36.65 21.23
CA SER A 18 11.12 35.43 20.86
C SER A 18 11.98 34.22 21.20
N VAL A 19 11.60 33.48 22.24
CA VAL A 19 12.19 32.17 22.55
C VAL A 19 11.54 31.16 21.61
N PHE A 20 12.12 30.96 20.43
CA PHE A 20 11.84 29.77 19.64
C PHE A 20 12.50 28.59 20.35
N ALA A 21 11.69 27.70 20.93
CA ALA A 21 12.18 26.41 21.37
C ALA A 21 12.74 25.68 20.14
N ALA A 22 14.00 25.26 20.20
CA ALA A 22 14.56 24.38 19.18
C ALA A 22 13.72 23.09 19.11
N PRO A 23 13.47 22.53 17.91
CA PRO A 23 12.76 21.26 17.80
C PRO A 23 13.49 20.21 18.64
N ALA A 24 12.73 19.41 19.39
CA ALA A 24 13.28 18.30 20.15
C ALA A 24 14.08 17.41 19.19
N VAL A 25 15.35 17.16 19.50
CA VAL A 25 16.17 16.20 18.76
C VAL A 25 15.54 14.83 19.01
N VAL A 26 14.73 14.34 18.07
CA VAL A 26 14.23 12.97 18.11
C VAL A 26 15.45 12.07 18.04
N GLN A 27 15.78 11.39 19.14
CA GLN A 27 16.83 10.38 19.12
C GLN A 27 16.38 9.25 18.19
N LYS A 28 17.13 9.06 17.11
CA LYS A 28 16.96 7.94 16.20
C LYS A 28 17.07 6.65 17.01
N ARG A 29 15.98 5.87 17.08
CA ARG A 29 15.98 4.55 17.71
C ARG A 29 16.94 3.66 16.93
N ALA A 30 17.78 2.90 17.63
CA ALA A 30 18.76 2.02 17.00
C ALA A 30 18.07 0.77 16.41
N ALA A 31 18.69 0.14 15.41
CA ALA A 31 18.32 -1.19 14.92
C ALA A 31 18.45 -2.24 16.04
N CYS A 32 17.87 -3.43 15.85
CA CYS A 32 18.02 -4.50 16.85
C CYS A 32 19.48 -4.95 16.97
N ASP A 33 19.92 -5.26 18.19
CA ASP A 33 21.30 -5.71 18.47
C ASP A 33 21.55 -7.18 18.06
N ALA A 34 20.48 -7.91 17.74
CA ALA A 34 20.51 -9.32 17.34
C ALA A 34 19.61 -9.56 16.11
N PRO A 35 19.86 -10.65 15.36
CA PRO A 35 18.98 -11.07 14.27
C PRO A 35 17.53 -11.21 14.74
N VAL A 36 16.61 -10.67 13.95
CA VAL A 36 15.17 -10.82 14.16
C VAL A 36 14.75 -12.18 13.64
N THR A 37 13.80 -12.81 14.32
CA THR A 37 13.10 -13.99 13.81
C THR A 37 11.61 -13.75 13.97
N LEU A 38 10.89 -13.80 12.86
CA LEU A 38 9.44 -13.72 12.79
C LEU A 38 8.88 -15.14 12.62
N SER A 39 7.72 -15.40 13.22
CA SER A 39 6.95 -16.61 12.98
C SER A 39 5.64 -16.23 12.29
N ALA A 40 5.36 -16.82 11.13
CA ALA A 40 4.07 -16.64 10.47
C ALA A 40 2.91 -17.32 11.23
N GLU A 41 3.17 -18.08 12.30
CA GLU A 41 2.14 -18.60 13.21
C GLU A 41 1.57 -17.51 14.13
N THR A 42 2.32 -16.43 14.38
CA THR A 42 1.93 -15.31 15.24
C THR A 42 1.78 -14.02 14.44
N ASN A 43 0.89 -13.13 14.88
CA ASN A 43 0.72 -11.83 14.21
C ASN A 43 1.98 -10.95 14.39
N PRO A 44 2.70 -10.63 13.30
CA PRO A 44 3.97 -9.90 13.36
C PRO A 44 3.79 -8.43 13.79
N PHE A 45 2.60 -7.86 13.65
CA PHE A 45 2.29 -6.46 13.96
C PHE A 45 1.92 -6.22 15.43
N LEU A 46 1.76 -7.28 16.24
CA LEU A 46 1.54 -7.12 17.70
C LEU A 46 2.80 -6.59 18.40
N ASP A 47 3.96 -7.07 17.98
CA ASP A 47 5.25 -6.74 18.58
C ASP A 47 6.04 -5.68 17.78
N ASN A 48 5.58 -5.38 16.55
CA ASN A 48 6.28 -4.47 15.66
C ASN A 48 5.35 -3.38 15.12
N LYS A 49 5.76 -2.12 15.28
CA LYS A 49 5.09 -0.98 14.65
C LYS A 49 5.44 -0.91 13.17
N LEU A 50 4.46 -0.75 12.27
CA LEU A 50 4.74 -0.50 10.86
C LEU A 50 5.60 0.76 10.69
N TYR A 51 6.74 0.63 10.02
CA TYR A 51 7.73 1.68 9.85
C TYR A 51 7.21 2.78 8.92
N ALA A 52 7.28 4.04 9.38
CA ALA A 52 7.02 5.22 8.54
C ALA A 52 8.22 5.45 7.63
N ASN A 53 8.08 5.05 6.36
CA ASN A 53 9.21 5.03 5.45
C ASN A 53 9.61 6.46 5.01
N PRO A 54 10.92 6.76 4.92
CA PRO A 54 11.40 8.11 4.63
C PRO A 54 11.15 8.56 3.18
N TYR A 55 10.81 7.64 2.27
CA TYR A 55 10.49 7.98 0.87
C TYR A 55 9.18 8.76 0.81
N TYR A 56 8.10 8.17 1.34
CA TYR A 56 6.79 8.82 1.34
C TYR A 56 6.76 10.07 2.23
N ALA A 57 7.47 10.05 3.36
CA ALA A 57 7.65 11.24 4.20
C ALA A 57 8.33 12.40 3.44
N ALA A 58 9.27 12.10 2.53
CA ALA A 58 9.93 13.12 1.72
C ALA A 58 9.00 13.70 0.65
N GLU A 59 8.15 12.88 0.02
CA GLU A 59 7.12 13.36 -0.91
C GLU A 59 6.12 14.29 -0.21
N ILE A 60 5.64 13.90 0.97
CA ILE A 60 4.75 14.74 1.78
C ILE A 60 5.45 16.04 2.19
N THR A 61 6.73 15.98 2.56
CA THR A 61 7.52 17.17 2.89
C THR A 61 7.61 18.12 1.70
N ALA A 62 7.81 17.58 0.48
CA ALA A 62 7.80 18.37 -0.74
C ALA A 62 6.41 18.95 -1.03
N ALA A 63 5.35 18.16 -0.83
CA ALA A 63 3.96 18.57 -0.98
C ALA A 63 3.58 19.74 -0.08
N ILE A 64 3.99 19.70 1.20
CA ILE A 64 3.80 20.79 2.17
C ILE A 64 4.38 22.11 1.65
N GLY A 65 5.49 22.07 0.91
CA GLY A 65 6.09 23.26 0.30
C GLY A 65 5.18 23.99 -0.70
N ASN A 66 4.16 23.30 -1.23
CA ASN A 66 3.18 23.84 -2.17
C ASN A 66 1.82 24.14 -1.51
N MET A 67 1.66 23.84 -0.21
CA MET A 67 0.40 24.03 0.53
C MET A 67 0.36 25.40 1.21
N THR A 68 -0.85 25.96 1.36
CA THR A 68 -1.07 27.24 2.06
C THR A 68 -2.04 27.14 3.23
N ASP A 69 -2.84 26.08 3.31
CA ASP A 69 -3.76 25.83 4.43
C ASP A 69 -3.00 25.26 5.62
N GLU A 70 -2.89 26.03 6.71
CA GLU A 70 -2.16 25.65 7.91
C GLU A 70 -2.72 24.38 8.58
N THR A 71 -4.02 24.12 8.45
CA THR A 71 -4.65 22.91 9.00
C THR A 71 -4.21 21.70 8.20
N LEU A 72 -4.28 21.78 6.87
CA LEU A 72 -3.86 20.68 6.01
C LEU A 72 -2.35 20.44 6.11
N ILE A 73 -1.54 21.49 6.28
CA ILE A 73 -0.09 21.33 6.52
C ILE A 73 0.16 20.55 7.81
N ALA A 74 -0.52 20.89 8.90
CA ALA A 74 -0.38 20.16 10.17
C ALA A 74 -0.86 18.71 10.06
N GLN A 75 -1.91 18.44 9.28
CA GLN A 75 -2.38 17.09 9.01
C GLN A 75 -1.36 16.30 8.16
N ALA A 76 -0.82 16.90 7.09
CA ALA A 76 0.20 16.31 6.24
C ALA A 76 1.45 15.91 7.04
N GLN A 77 1.89 16.76 7.97
CA GLN A 77 3.01 16.44 8.87
C GLN A 77 2.75 15.16 9.67
N LYS A 78 1.52 14.94 10.13
CA LYS A 78 1.14 13.71 10.84
C LYS A 78 1.05 12.51 9.91
N VAL A 79 0.58 12.69 8.66
CA VAL A 79 0.60 11.62 7.64
C VAL A 79 2.02 11.09 7.44
N ALA A 80 3.02 11.98 7.41
CA ALA A 80 4.43 11.61 7.23
C ALA A 80 4.98 10.73 8.38
N GLU A 81 4.29 10.66 9.52
CA GLU A 81 4.64 9.80 10.66
C GLU A 81 3.86 8.47 10.70
N VAL A 82 2.92 8.26 9.76
CA VAL A 82 2.15 7.02 9.62
C VAL A 82 2.97 5.97 8.88
N GLY A 83 2.99 4.74 9.41
CA GLY A 83 3.60 3.59 8.73
C GLY A 83 2.92 3.29 7.41
N SER A 84 3.69 3.10 6.34
CA SER A 84 3.17 2.69 5.03
C SER A 84 4.14 1.79 4.30
N PHE A 85 3.61 0.94 3.43
CA PHE A 85 4.42 0.06 2.61
C PHE A 85 5.15 0.85 1.53
N LYS A 86 6.38 0.41 1.21
CA LYS A 86 7.14 0.91 0.06
C LYS A 86 7.10 -0.11 -1.09
N TRP A 87 6.62 0.35 -2.23
CA TRP A 87 6.60 -0.41 -3.47
C TRP A 87 8.01 -0.58 -4.02
N ILE A 88 8.36 -1.81 -4.41
CA ILE A 88 9.55 -2.13 -5.19
C ILE A 88 9.05 -2.44 -6.62
N ASP A 89 8.56 -1.42 -7.30
CA ASP A 89 7.82 -1.54 -8.55
C ASP A 89 8.69 -1.56 -9.82
N THR A 90 10.02 -1.47 -9.64
CA THR A 90 11.04 -1.66 -10.69
C THR A 90 12.35 -2.13 -10.05
N ILE A 91 13.23 -2.75 -10.83
CA ILE A 91 14.62 -3.08 -10.49
C ILE A 91 15.38 -1.82 -10.03
N SER A 92 15.09 -0.67 -10.63
CA SER A 92 15.76 0.59 -10.32
C SER A 92 15.50 1.11 -8.90
N VAL A 93 14.43 0.65 -8.25
CA VAL A 93 14.06 1.02 -6.88
C VAL A 93 14.86 0.22 -5.83
N ILE A 94 15.34 -0.97 -6.16
CA ILE A 94 16.04 -1.89 -5.22
C ILE A 94 17.17 -1.21 -4.42
N PRO A 95 18.06 -0.38 -5.01
CA PRO A 95 19.10 0.30 -4.23
C PRO A 95 18.56 1.22 -3.13
N THR A 96 17.36 1.78 -3.30
CA THR A 96 16.71 2.60 -2.27
C THR A 96 16.27 1.77 -1.08
N ILE A 97 15.93 0.49 -1.29
CA ILE A 97 15.55 -0.45 -0.24
C ILE A 97 16.76 -0.83 0.60
N ASP A 98 17.92 -1.07 -0.01
CA ASP A 98 19.17 -1.32 0.72
C ASP A 98 19.58 -0.13 1.62
N ALA A 99 19.28 1.10 1.20
CA ALA A 99 19.50 2.28 2.03
C ALA A 99 18.46 2.36 3.17
N MET A 100 17.19 2.13 2.87
CA MET A 100 16.08 2.30 3.82
C MET A 100 16.07 1.24 4.92
N ILE A 101 16.35 -0.03 4.58
CA ILE A 101 16.25 -1.15 5.51
C ILE A 101 17.25 -1.05 6.69
N LYS A 102 18.36 -0.33 6.48
CA LYS A 102 19.39 -0.06 7.50
C LYS A 102 18.94 0.94 8.56
N GLU A 103 17.86 1.67 8.28
CA GLU A 103 17.35 2.75 9.13
C GLU A 103 16.14 2.34 9.97
N VAL A 104 15.69 1.10 9.82
CA VAL A 104 14.55 0.55 10.56
C VAL A 104 14.96 0.32 12.02
N PRO A 105 14.32 0.98 12.99
CA PRO A 105 14.64 0.81 14.39
C PRO A 105 14.11 -0.52 14.93
N CYS A 106 14.69 -1.00 16.02
CA CYS A 106 14.17 -2.17 16.71
C CYS A 106 12.76 -1.94 17.24
N GLY A 107 11.88 -2.93 17.08
CA GLY A 107 10.45 -2.84 17.40
C GLY A 107 9.61 -2.19 16.30
N ASP A 108 10.20 -1.83 15.16
CA ASP A 108 9.48 -1.45 13.95
C ASP A 108 9.68 -2.54 12.87
N ILE A 109 8.69 -2.71 11.99
CA ILE A 109 8.71 -3.63 10.83
C ILE A 109 8.59 -2.83 9.54
N ILE A 110 9.48 -3.07 8.57
CA ILE A 110 9.39 -2.43 7.26
C ILE A 110 8.38 -3.19 6.39
N GLY A 111 7.37 -2.47 5.89
CA GLY A 111 6.44 -2.99 4.90
C GLY A 111 6.96 -2.73 3.49
N LEU A 112 7.10 -3.78 2.69
CA LEU A 112 7.54 -3.69 1.29
C LEU A 112 6.56 -4.44 0.38
N ILE A 113 6.40 -3.97 -0.86
CA ILE A 113 5.56 -4.64 -1.86
C ILE A 113 6.45 -5.10 -3.00
N ILE A 114 6.47 -6.42 -3.20
CA ILE A 114 7.08 -7.08 -4.35
C ILE A 114 6.07 -6.93 -5.50
N TYR A 115 6.44 -6.24 -6.58
CA TYR A 115 5.51 -5.86 -7.64
C TYR A 115 6.25 -5.58 -8.96
N ASP A 116 6.85 -6.59 -9.58
CA ASP A 116 7.56 -6.41 -10.85
C ASP A 116 7.46 -7.64 -11.76
N LEU A 117 6.38 -8.43 -11.64
CA LEU A 117 6.17 -9.59 -12.49
C LEU A 117 6.26 -9.27 -14.00
N PRO A 118 6.82 -10.18 -14.82
CA PRO A 118 6.79 -10.04 -16.27
C PRO A 118 5.35 -10.06 -16.80
N GLY A 119 5.01 -9.11 -17.66
CA GLY A 119 3.64 -8.94 -18.15
C GLY A 119 2.68 -8.40 -17.08
N ARG A 120 3.19 -7.61 -16.13
CA ARG A 120 2.43 -7.02 -15.01
C ARG A 120 1.13 -6.35 -15.47
N ASP A 121 0.12 -6.41 -14.60
CA ASP A 121 -1.20 -5.79 -14.77
C ASP A 121 -1.87 -6.20 -16.08
N CYS A 122 -1.95 -7.51 -16.33
CA CYS A 122 -2.36 -8.06 -17.63
C CYS A 122 -3.78 -7.64 -18.07
N ALA A 123 -4.62 -7.15 -17.15
CA ALA A 123 -5.97 -6.65 -17.41
C ALA A 123 -6.07 -5.11 -17.44
N ALA A 124 -4.97 -4.39 -17.22
CA ALA A 124 -4.93 -2.93 -17.16
C ALA A 124 -3.90 -2.34 -18.14
N LYS A 125 -3.96 -1.01 -18.33
CA LYS A 125 -3.00 -0.23 -19.12
C LYS A 125 -2.21 0.77 -18.30
N ALA A 126 -2.74 1.21 -17.16
CA ALA A 126 -2.00 2.08 -16.24
C ALA A 126 -1.00 1.24 -15.44
N SER A 127 0.11 0.89 -16.07
CA SER A 127 1.19 0.13 -15.44
C SER A 127 2.55 0.71 -15.82
N ASN A 128 3.46 0.74 -14.85
CA ASN A 128 4.87 1.03 -15.09
C ASN A 128 5.73 -0.26 -15.18
N GLY A 129 5.14 -1.42 -15.48
CA GLY A 129 5.86 -2.70 -15.51
C GLY A 129 6.97 -2.69 -16.57
N GLU A 130 8.20 -3.00 -16.16
CA GLU A 130 9.36 -2.93 -17.06
C GLU A 130 9.74 -4.29 -17.68
N LEU A 131 9.20 -5.38 -17.14
CA LEU A 131 9.46 -6.73 -17.61
C LEU A 131 8.34 -7.20 -18.54
N ALA A 132 8.68 -7.58 -19.77
CA ALA A 132 7.76 -8.10 -20.76
C ALA A 132 7.45 -9.59 -20.50
N VAL A 133 6.33 -10.08 -21.04
CA VAL A 133 6.01 -11.53 -21.03
C VAL A 133 7.21 -12.35 -21.54
N GLY A 134 7.54 -13.42 -20.81
CA GLY A 134 8.68 -14.28 -21.11
C GLY A 134 10.00 -13.86 -20.46
N GLU A 135 10.06 -12.72 -19.77
CA GLU A 135 11.27 -12.25 -19.06
C GLU A 135 11.38 -12.76 -17.61
N LEU A 136 10.83 -13.95 -17.31
CA LEU A 136 10.85 -14.53 -15.96
C LEU A 136 12.27 -14.67 -15.38
N GLU A 137 13.27 -14.97 -16.20
CA GLU A 137 14.66 -15.07 -15.71
C GLU A 137 15.22 -13.72 -15.24
N ARG A 138 14.79 -12.60 -15.84
CA ARG A 138 15.15 -11.26 -15.35
C ARG A 138 14.46 -10.97 -14.02
N TYR A 139 13.17 -11.28 -13.89
CA TYR A 139 12.45 -11.17 -12.62
C TYR A 139 13.14 -11.96 -11.49
N LYS A 140 13.64 -13.17 -11.78
CA LYS A 140 14.39 -13.94 -10.78
C LYS A 140 15.74 -13.30 -10.45
N THR A 141 16.58 -13.09 -11.46
CA THR A 141 18.01 -12.82 -11.26
C THR A 141 18.37 -11.34 -11.10
N GLU A 142 17.57 -10.44 -11.67
CA GLU A 142 17.78 -8.98 -11.61
C GLU A 142 16.88 -8.31 -10.57
N TYR A 143 15.79 -8.96 -10.15
CA TYR A 143 14.80 -8.40 -9.23
C TYR A 143 14.72 -9.15 -7.88
N ILE A 144 14.25 -10.41 -7.84
CA ILE A 144 14.08 -11.16 -6.57
C ILE A 144 15.43 -11.46 -5.90
N ASP A 145 16.41 -11.99 -6.63
CA ASP A 145 17.71 -12.39 -6.06
C ASP A 145 18.43 -11.22 -5.37
N PRO A 146 18.53 -10.01 -5.96
CA PRO A 146 19.10 -8.86 -5.26
C PRO A 146 18.35 -8.45 -4.00
N ILE A 147 17.02 -8.53 -3.99
CA ILE A 147 16.19 -8.23 -2.80
C ILE A 147 16.51 -9.24 -1.68
N VAL A 148 16.59 -10.53 -2.01
CA VAL A 148 16.95 -11.61 -1.08
C VAL A 148 18.33 -11.36 -0.47
N GLU A 149 19.32 -10.95 -1.26
CA GLU A 149 20.66 -10.65 -0.76
C GLU A 149 20.66 -9.43 0.18
N ILE A 150 19.86 -8.39 -0.10
CA ILE A 150 19.66 -7.26 0.83
C ILE A 150 19.07 -7.75 2.14
N PHE A 151 18.04 -8.61 2.11
CA PHE A 151 17.38 -9.08 3.33
C PHE A 151 18.30 -9.96 4.18
N LYS A 152 19.09 -10.85 3.55
CA LYS A 152 20.12 -11.65 4.24
C LYS A 152 21.22 -10.79 4.85
N ALA A 153 21.59 -9.68 4.20
CA ALA A 153 22.58 -8.74 4.71
C ALA A 153 22.07 -7.88 5.88
N ASN A 154 20.75 -7.83 6.10
CA ASN A 154 20.10 -7.04 7.14
C ASN A 154 19.24 -7.93 8.07
N PRO A 155 19.82 -8.94 8.73
CA PRO A 155 19.05 -9.93 9.51
C PRO A 155 18.44 -9.35 10.79
N ASN A 156 18.86 -8.16 11.23
CA ASN A 156 18.38 -7.50 12.45
C ASN A 156 17.11 -6.64 12.20
N THR A 157 16.52 -6.75 11.01
CA THR A 157 15.37 -5.96 10.59
C THR A 157 14.16 -6.87 10.36
N ALA A 158 13.02 -6.58 11.00
CA ALA A 158 11.75 -7.23 10.70
C ALA A 158 11.18 -6.72 9.38
N ILE A 159 10.69 -7.63 8.52
CA ILE A 159 10.20 -7.31 7.17
C ILE A 159 8.83 -7.95 6.95
N ALA A 160 7.84 -7.16 6.54
CA ALA A 160 6.55 -7.64 6.05
C ALA A 160 6.44 -7.39 4.55
N LEU A 161 6.07 -8.42 3.79
CA LEU A 161 5.96 -8.36 2.34
C LEU A 161 4.51 -8.56 1.89
N ILE A 162 4.06 -7.70 0.98
CA ILE A 162 2.92 -7.99 0.10
C ILE A 162 3.50 -8.51 -1.21
N ILE A 163 2.97 -9.63 -1.71
CA ILE A 163 3.50 -10.31 -2.89
C ILE A 163 2.55 -10.10 -4.07
N GLU A 164 3.05 -9.32 -5.03
CA GLU A 164 2.54 -9.14 -6.40
C GLU A 164 1.04 -8.80 -6.44
N PRO A 165 0.65 -7.58 -6.03
CA PRO A 165 -0.69 -7.06 -6.27
C PRO A 165 -1.13 -7.20 -7.73
N ASP A 166 -2.43 -7.38 -7.96
CA ASP A 166 -3.02 -7.46 -9.31
C ASP A 166 -2.42 -8.59 -10.18
N SER A 167 -1.95 -9.68 -9.57
CA SER A 167 -1.35 -10.81 -10.29
C SER A 167 -2.27 -12.04 -10.35
N LEU A 168 -2.22 -12.91 -9.34
CA LEU A 168 -2.97 -14.16 -9.31
C LEU A 168 -4.50 -13.99 -9.41
N PRO A 169 -5.14 -12.96 -8.82
CA PRO A 169 -6.56 -12.72 -9.02
C PRO A 169 -6.95 -12.55 -10.50
N ASN A 170 -6.08 -11.94 -11.33
CA ASN A 170 -6.32 -11.82 -12.78
C ASN A 170 -6.38 -13.18 -13.49
N LEU A 171 -5.66 -14.20 -13.01
CA LEU A 171 -5.71 -15.54 -13.58
C LEU A 171 -7.02 -16.28 -13.26
N VAL A 172 -7.79 -15.77 -12.31
CA VAL A 172 -9.09 -16.34 -11.92
C VAL A 172 -10.19 -15.75 -12.79
N THR A 173 -10.25 -14.42 -12.90
CA THR A 173 -11.39 -13.73 -13.51
C THR A 173 -11.14 -13.19 -14.91
N ASN A 174 -9.88 -12.96 -15.28
CA ASN A 174 -9.48 -12.24 -16.50
C ASN A 174 -8.65 -13.12 -17.44
N ILE A 175 -8.65 -14.46 -17.24
CA ILE A 175 -7.90 -15.42 -18.05
C ILE A 175 -8.44 -15.57 -19.48
N ASP A 176 -9.58 -14.97 -19.81
CA ASP A 176 -10.09 -14.86 -21.16
C ASP A 176 -9.33 -13.79 -21.98
N LEU A 177 -8.64 -12.84 -21.33
CA LEU A 177 -7.77 -11.88 -21.98
C LEU A 177 -6.47 -12.53 -22.45
N VAL A 178 -6.09 -12.27 -23.71
CA VAL A 178 -4.85 -12.80 -24.31
C VAL A 178 -3.62 -12.39 -23.49
N SER A 179 -3.55 -11.14 -23.03
CA SER A 179 -2.47 -10.64 -22.17
C SER A 179 -2.33 -11.44 -20.87
N CYS A 180 -3.44 -11.82 -20.24
CA CYS A 180 -3.42 -12.63 -19.02
C CYS A 180 -3.07 -14.10 -19.30
N GLN A 181 -3.52 -14.66 -20.43
CA GLN A 181 -3.11 -16.00 -20.88
C GLN A 181 -1.61 -16.08 -21.11
N GLU A 182 -1.05 -15.06 -21.77
CA GLU A 182 0.38 -14.95 -22.06
C GLU A 182 1.21 -14.75 -20.78
N SER A 183 0.67 -14.05 -19.79
CA SER A 183 1.35 -13.75 -18.52
C SER A 183 1.22 -14.86 -17.46
N ALA A 184 0.27 -15.78 -17.61
CA ALA A 184 -0.09 -16.78 -16.60
C ALA A 184 1.09 -17.60 -16.07
N GLU A 185 1.95 -18.13 -16.97
CA GLU A 185 3.14 -18.90 -16.56
C GLU A 185 4.13 -18.04 -15.77
N GLY A 186 4.33 -16.78 -16.20
CA GLY A 186 5.19 -15.81 -15.55
C GLY A 186 4.69 -15.45 -14.15
N TYR A 187 3.39 -15.27 -13.98
CA TYR A 187 2.77 -14.98 -12.69
C TYR A 187 2.86 -16.16 -11.73
N GLU A 188 2.39 -17.34 -12.13
CA GLU A 188 2.40 -18.51 -11.24
C GLU A 188 3.84 -18.89 -10.84
N SER A 189 4.78 -18.90 -11.80
CA SER A 189 6.17 -19.28 -11.53
C SER A 189 6.95 -18.18 -10.82
N GLY A 190 6.69 -16.92 -11.14
CA GLY A 190 7.33 -15.76 -10.51
C GLY A 190 6.90 -15.59 -9.07
N VAL A 191 5.60 -15.67 -8.78
CA VAL A 191 5.11 -15.65 -7.39
C VAL A 191 5.63 -16.85 -6.62
N ALA A 192 5.58 -18.07 -7.18
CA ALA A 192 6.13 -19.25 -6.49
C ALA A 192 7.63 -19.08 -6.17
N TYR A 193 8.40 -18.52 -7.09
CA TYR A 193 9.82 -18.26 -6.89
C TYR A 193 10.07 -17.19 -5.80
N ALA A 194 9.31 -16.09 -5.83
CA ALA A 194 9.40 -15.04 -4.81
C ALA A 194 9.10 -15.62 -3.41
N LEU A 195 8.02 -16.39 -3.27
CA LEU A 195 7.65 -17.04 -2.01
C LEU A 195 8.73 -18.02 -1.52
N GLU A 196 9.35 -18.79 -2.42
CA GLU A 196 10.42 -19.71 -2.06
C GLU A 196 11.68 -18.96 -1.58
N GLN A 197 12.16 -17.97 -2.36
CA GLN A 197 13.42 -17.30 -2.07
C GLN A 197 13.34 -16.33 -0.88
N LEU A 198 12.18 -15.69 -0.69
CA LEU A 198 11.94 -14.73 0.40
C LEU A 198 11.53 -15.40 1.71
N ASN A 199 11.51 -16.74 1.77
CA ASN A 199 11.25 -17.53 2.98
C ASN A 199 12.45 -17.45 3.96
N LEU A 200 12.70 -16.25 4.50
CA LEU A 200 13.82 -15.91 5.37
C LEU A 200 13.35 -15.70 6.83
N PRO A 201 14.19 -15.96 7.84
CA PRO A 201 13.78 -15.89 9.25
C PRO A 201 13.19 -14.55 9.70
N ASN A 202 13.60 -13.44 9.08
CA ASN A 202 13.19 -12.08 9.44
C ASN A 202 12.08 -11.51 8.52
N VAL A 203 11.47 -12.34 7.67
CA VAL A 203 10.45 -11.96 6.69
C VAL A 203 9.11 -12.62 7.04
N VAL A 204 7.99 -11.94 6.82
CA VAL A 204 6.64 -12.52 6.79
C VAL A 204 5.94 -12.06 5.51
N MET A 205 5.20 -12.96 4.85
CA MET A 205 4.62 -12.71 3.52
C MET A 205 3.10 -12.84 3.51
N TYR A 206 2.47 -11.96 2.76
CA TYR A 206 1.05 -11.95 2.43
C TYR A 206 0.88 -11.89 0.91
N VAL A 207 0.22 -12.88 0.32
CA VAL A 207 -0.03 -12.95 -1.12
C VAL A 207 -1.23 -12.06 -1.46
N ASP A 208 -1.13 -11.21 -2.48
CA ASP A 208 -2.29 -10.42 -2.88
C ASP A 208 -3.48 -11.30 -3.28
N ALA A 209 -4.66 -10.92 -2.82
CA ALA A 209 -5.92 -11.63 -3.07
C ALA A 209 -7.01 -10.71 -3.63
N GLY A 210 -6.64 -9.54 -4.17
CA GLY A 210 -7.60 -8.54 -4.60
C GLY A 210 -8.45 -8.03 -3.44
N HIS A 211 -9.77 -8.08 -3.59
CA HIS A 211 -10.73 -7.53 -2.61
C HIS A 211 -12.12 -8.20 -2.72
N GLY A 212 -13.04 -7.85 -1.82
CA GLY A 212 -14.40 -8.41 -1.77
C GLY A 212 -15.20 -8.27 -3.07
N GLY A 213 -15.06 -7.13 -3.76
CA GLY A 213 -15.62 -6.91 -5.10
C GLY A 213 -14.97 -7.66 -6.26
N TRP A 214 -13.96 -8.51 -6.00
CA TRP A 214 -13.22 -9.24 -7.03
C TRP A 214 -13.20 -10.75 -6.81
N LEU A 215 -12.41 -11.25 -5.86
CA LEU A 215 -12.43 -12.68 -5.51
C LEU A 215 -13.55 -13.03 -4.52
N GLY A 216 -14.22 -12.04 -3.95
CA GLY A 216 -15.30 -12.24 -2.99
C GLY A 216 -16.66 -12.62 -3.60
N TRP A 217 -16.81 -12.52 -4.92
CA TRP A 217 -17.99 -13.05 -5.62
C TRP A 217 -18.13 -14.56 -5.40
N ASP A 218 -19.35 -15.04 -5.21
CA ASP A 218 -19.61 -16.42 -4.76
C ASP A 218 -18.99 -17.47 -5.68
N GLU A 219 -18.98 -17.23 -7.00
CA GLU A 219 -18.38 -18.13 -7.99
C GLU A 219 -16.84 -18.05 -8.05
N ASN A 220 -16.24 -16.98 -7.52
CA ASN A 220 -14.80 -16.74 -7.53
C ASN A 220 -14.09 -17.23 -6.26
N LEU A 221 -14.82 -17.41 -5.15
CA LEU A 221 -14.25 -17.80 -3.86
C LEU A 221 -13.41 -19.09 -3.94
N ALA A 222 -13.99 -20.18 -4.45
CA ALA A 222 -13.28 -21.46 -4.54
C ALA A 222 -12.15 -21.44 -5.58
N PRO A 223 -12.37 -21.00 -6.84
CA PRO A 223 -11.29 -20.88 -7.82
C PRO A 223 -10.13 -19.96 -7.37
N GLY A 224 -10.45 -18.84 -6.73
CA GLY A 224 -9.45 -17.92 -6.18
C GLY A 224 -8.60 -18.56 -5.10
N ALA A 225 -9.24 -19.21 -4.12
CA ALA A 225 -8.53 -19.91 -3.05
C ALA A 225 -7.67 -21.07 -3.58
N GLU A 226 -8.17 -21.83 -4.55
CA GLU A 226 -7.44 -22.91 -5.20
C GLU A 226 -6.24 -22.39 -6.01
N GLY A 227 -6.40 -21.27 -6.72
CA GLY A 227 -5.32 -20.61 -7.48
C GLY A 227 -4.17 -20.16 -6.58
N LEU A 228 -4.46 -19.44 -5.50
CA LEU A 228 -3.46 -19.03 -4.50
C LEU A 228 -2.80 -20.25 -3.84
N ALA A 229 -3.59 -21.25 -3.42
CA ALA A 229 -3.07 -22.47 -2.80
C ALA A 229 -2.18 -23.27 -3.75
N LYS A 230 -2.48 -23.31 -5.05
CA LYS A 230 -1.66 -23.97 -6.07
C LYS A 230 -0.25 -23.37 -6.10
N VAL A 231 -0.16 -22.04 -6.18
CA VAL A 231 1.13 -21.32 -6.26
C VAL A 231 1.92 -21.47 -4.94
N TYR A 232 1.26 -21.30 -3.80
CA TYR A 232 1.87 -21.51 -2.48
C TYR A 232 2.46 -22.92 -2.33
N LYS A 233 1.74 -23.96 -2.77
CA LYS A 233 2.22 -25.35 -2.74
C LYS A 233 3.36 -25.57 -3.72
N ALA A 234 3.31 -24.95 -4.91
CA ALA A 234 4.38 -25.02 -5.89
C ALA A 234 5.69 -24.40 -5.36
N ALA A 235 5.60 -23.36 -4.52
CA ALA A 235 6.73 -22.77 -3.79
C ALA A 235 7.28 -23.65 -2.64
N GLY A 236 6.72 -24.84 -2.42
CA GLY A 236 7.11 -25.73 -1.32
C GLY A 236 6.44 -25.41 0.02
N SER A 237 5.32 -24.66 0.02
CA SER A 237 4.59 -24.24 1.23
C SER A 237 5.48 -23.51 2.26
N PRO A 238 6.15 -22.41 1.86
CA PRO A 238 7.11 -21.71 2.72
C PRO A 238 6.49 -21.23 4.03
N SER A 239 7.14 -21.53 5.15
CA SER A 239 6.62 -21.28 6.49
C SER A 239 6.43 -19.81 6.84
N GLN A 240 7.05 -18.89 6.09
CA GLN A 240 6.90 -17.45 6.33
C GLN A 240 5.68 -16.84 5.60
N VAL A 241 4.90 -17.62 4.85
CA VAL A 241 3.61 -17.16 4.30
C VAL A 241 2.56 -17.23 5.40
N ARG A 242 2.03 -16.07 5.79
CA ARG A 242 1.01 -15.96 6.84
C ARG A 242 -0.41 -15.95 6.27
N GLY A 243 -0.58 -15.45 5.05
CA GLY A 243 -1.82 -15.53 4.32
C GLY A 243 -1.89 -14.51 3.21
N ILE A 244 -2.88 -13.62 3.23
CA ILE A 244 -3.23 -12.75 2.11
C ILE A 244 -3.20 -11.26 2.40
N ALA A 245 -2.98 -10.45 1.35
CA ALA A 245 -3.17 -9.02 1.39
C ALA A 245 -4.46 -8.68 0.63
N THR A 246 -5.26 -7.77 1.18
CA THR A 246 -6.59 -7.43 0.66
C THR A 246 -6.74 -5.93 0.49
N ASN A 247 -7.55 -5.52 -0.49
CA ASN A 247 -7.85 -4.13 -0.79
C ASN A 247 -6.62 -3.27 -1.14
N ILE A 248 -5.48 -3.86 -1.52
CA ILE A 248 -4.27 -3.11 -1.89
C ILE A 248 -4.59 -2.15 -3.03
N SER A 249 -4.33 -0.86 -2.84
CA SER A 249 -4.73 0.20 -3.77
C SER A 249 -6.25 0.31 -4.01
N GLY A 250 -7.07 -0.40 -3.25
CA GLY A 250 -8.53 -0.37 -3.34
C GLY A 250 -9.18 0.69 -2.46
N TRP A 251 -10.50 0.60 -2.39
CA TRP A 251 -11.38 1.60 -1.78
C TRP A 251 -12.40 1.01 -0.83
N ASN A 252 -12.40 -0.32 -0.69
CA ASN A 252 -13.49 -1.01 -0.04
C ASN A 252 -13.57 -0.65 1.43
N ALA A 253 -14.79 -0.54 1.96
CA ALA A 253 -15.01 -0.47 3.39
C ALA A 253 -14.44 -1.72 4.07
N PHE A 254 -13.83 -1.56 5.24
CA PHE A 254 -13.50 -2.74 6.04
C PHE A 254 -14.78 -3.43 6.53
N LYS A 255 -15.74 -2.65 7.06
CA LYS A 255 -17.02 -3.17 7.55
C LYS A 255 -18.12 -2.14 7.41
N MET A 256 -19.20 -2.47 6.71
CA MET A 256 -20.29 -1.55 6.43
C MET A 256 -21.65 -2.26 6.31
N VAL A 257 -22.72 -1.61 6.78
CA VAL A 257 -24.11 -2.11 6.66
C VAL A 257 -25.05 -1.00 6.18
N PRO A 258 -25.76 -1.15 5.05
CA PRO A 258 -25.56 -2.21 4.04
C PRO A 258 -24.13 -2.15 3.49
N GLY A 259 -23.59 -3.28 3.03
CA GLY A 259 -22.29 -3.33 2.39
C GLY A 259 -22.24 -2.61 1.05
N GLU A 260 -21.04 -2.51 0.49
CA GLU A 260 -20.84 -1.92 -0.82
C GLU A 260 -21.51 -2.76 -1.91
N PHE A 261 -22.28 -2.08 -2.76
CA PHE A 261 -23.04 -2.69 -3.86
C PHE A 261 -24.00 -3.82 -3.40
N GLU A 262 -24.30 -3.93 -2.10
CA GLU A 262 -25.16 -5.00 -1.54
C GLU A 262 -26.60 -4.94 -2.08
N ASN A 263 -27.08 -3.73 -2.36
CA ASN A 263 -28.44 -3.52 -2.84
C ASN A 263 -28.53 -3.45 -4.37
N ASP A 264 -27.43 -3.67 -5.08
CA ASP A 264 -27.40 -3.66 -6.53
C ASP A 264 -28.01 -4.95 -7.09
N ALA A 265 -28.32 -4.97 -8.38
CA ALA A 265 -29.09 -6.06 -8.98
C ALA A 265 -28.39 -7.43 -8.88
N ASP A 266 -27.06 -7.43 -8.86
CA ASP A 266 -26.20 -8.59 -8.75
C ASP A 266 -25.59 -8.77 -7.35
N GLY A 267 -25.86 -7.86 -6.40
CA GLY A 267 -25.34 -7.96 -5.03
C GLY A 267 -25.68 -9.29 -4.34
N ALA A 268 -26.81 -9.91 -4.69
CA ALA A 268 -27.18 -11.24 -4.20
C ALA A 268 -26.22 -12.38 -4.58
N TYR A 269 -25.28 -12.16 -5.51
CA TYR A 269 -24.25 -13.13 -5.94
C TYR A 269 -22.86 -12.85 -5.37
N ASN A 270 -22.73 -11.87 -4.47
CA ASN A 270 -21.49 -11.57 -3.77
C ASN A 270 -21.76 -11.44 -2.27
N GLN A 271 -21.39 -12.42 -1.45
CA GLN A 271 -21.58 -12.27 -0.01
C GLN A 271 -20.57 -11.32 0.65
N CYS A 272 -19.49 -10.96 -0.04
CA CYS A 272 -18.33 -10.23 0.46
C CYS A 272 -18.39 -8.72 0.16
N HIS A 273 -19.47 -8.06 0.54
CA HIS A 273 -19.70 -6.61 0.32
C HIS A 273 -18.83 -5.66 1.16
N ASP A 274 -17.89 -6.19 1.94
CA ASP A 274 -16.83 -5.46 2.63
C ASP A 274 -15.67 -6.43 2.93
N GLU A 275 -14.52 -5.88 3.34
CA GLU A 275 -13.32 -6.69 3.53
C GLU A 275 -13.41 -7.60 4.76
N ASP A 276 -14.18 -7.25 5.80
CA ASP A 276 -14.43 -8.10 6.98
C ASP A 276 -15.15 -9.40 6.58
N ARG A 277 -16.18 -9.30 5.74
CA ARG A 277 -16.85 -10.48 5.17
C ARG A 277 -15.93 -11.23 4.21
N PHE A 278 -15.21 -10.52 3.34
CA PHE A 278 -14.28 -11.15 2.39
C PHE A 278 -13.23 -11.99 3.11
N ILE A 279 -12.52 -11.43 4.08
CA ILE A 279 -11.47 -12.12 4.85
C ILE A 279 -12.03 -13.34 5.57
N THR A 280 -13.23 -13.23 6.14
CA THR A 280 -13.86 -14.33 6.85
C THR A 280 -14.23 -15.47 5.89
N ILE A 281 -14.95 -15.16 4.81
CA ILE A 281 -15.50 -16.16 3.88
C ILE A 281 -14.40 -16.73 2.98
N PHE A 282 -13.56 -15.88 2.39
CA PHE A 282 -12.44 -16.32 1.57
C PHE A 282 -11.35 -16.98 2.41
N GLY A 283 -11.17 -16.58 3.68
CA GLY A 283 -10.29 -17.24 4.62
C GLY A 283 -10.67 -18.71 4.89
N GLU A 284 -11.97 -19.03 4.95
CA GLU A 284 -12.44 -20.42 5.02
C GLU A 284 -12.15 -21.20 3.74
N ALA A 285 -12.33 -20.57 2.57
CA ALA A 285 -12.00 -21.17 1.28
C ALA A 285 -10.48 -21.45 1.16
N LEU A 286 -9.62 -20.51 1.58
CA LEU A 286 -8.16 -20.67 1.62
C LEU A 286 -7.74 -21.81 2.54
N ALA A 287 -8.29 -21.87 3.76
CA ALA A 287 -8.00 -22.96 4.68
C ALA A 287 -8.39 -24.32 4.10
N THR A 288 -9.56 -24.40 3.43
CA THR A 288 -10.02 -25.60 2.72
C THR A 288 -9.09 -25.99 1.58
N ALA A 289 -8.60 -25.01 0.81
CA ALA A 289 -7.64 -25.21 -0.26
C ALA A 289 -6.22 -25.55 0.24
N GLY A 290 -5.94 -25.38 1.55
CA GLY A 290 -4.64 -25.64 2.16
C GLY A 290 -3.64 -24.49 2.01
N HIS A 291 -4.14 -23.25 2.00
CA HIS A 291 -3.35 -22.02 2.08
C HIS A 291 -3.52 -21.35 3.46
N PRO A 292 -2.48 -20.69 4.02
CA PRO A 292 -2.63 -19.85 5.21
C PRO A 292 -3.68 -18.75 5.03
N ASN A 293 -4.49 -18.45 6.03
CA ASN A 293 -5.72 -17.67 5.85
C ASN A 293 -5.81 -16.40 6.72
N HIS A 294 -4.71 -15.97 7.34
CA HIS A 294 -4.66 -14.64 7.94
C HIS A 294 -4.55 -13.56 6.85
N ALA A 295 -4.93 -12.34 7.18
CA ALA A 295 -4.98 -11.25 6.24
C ALA A 295 -4.38 -9.96 6.80
N ILE A 296 -3.87 -9.11 5.92
CA ILE A 296 -3.76 -7.67 6.14
C ILE A 296 -4.68 -6.95 5.14
N THR A 297 -5.15 -5.76 5.53
CA THR A 297 -6.09 -4.99 4.70
C THR A 297 -5.62 -3.57 4.52
N ASP A 298 -5.53 -3.12 3.28
CA ASP A 298 -5.25 -1.73 2.99
C ASP A 298 -6.45 -0.86 3.38
N THR A 299 -6.17 0.17 4.16
CA THR A 299 -7.15 1.18 4.60
C THR A 299 -6.65 2.60 4.28
N GLY A 300 -5.62 2.71 3.45
CA GLY A 300 -4.95 3.97 3.15
C GLY A 300 -5.87 5.02 2.53
N ARG A 301 -6.90 4.61 1.79
CA ARG A 301 -7.73 5.54 1.01
C ARG A 301 -9.24 5.28 1.10
N ASN A 302 -9.69 4.46 2.04
CA ASN A 302 -11.07 3.98 2.14
C ASN A 302 -11.92 4.69 3.21
N ALA A 303 -11.58 5.92 3.63
CA ALA A 303 -12.37 6.62 4.64
C ALA A 303 -13.81 6.90 4.22
N VAL A 304 -13.98 7.28 2.95
CA VAL A 304 -15.27 7.72 2.41
C VAL A 304 -15.81 6.65 1.47
N GLN A 305 -17.02 6.20 1.75
CA GLN A 305 -17.68 5.08 1.07
C GLN A 305 -18.81 5.57 0.14
N GLY A 306 -19.17 4.76 -0.85
CA GLY A 306 -20.22 5.09 -1.82
C GLY A 306 -19.82 6.16 -2.85
N LEU A 307 -18.51 6.28 -3.12
CA LEU A 307 -17.95 7.22 -4.09
C LEU A 307 -17.97 6.71 -5.53
N ARG A 308 -17.90 5.39 -5.70
CA ARG A 308 -17.73 4.71 -6.98
C ARG A 308 -19.08 4.48 -7.66
N LEU A 309 -19.12 4.63 -8.98
CA LEU A 309 -20.30 4.32 -9.78
C LEU A 309 -20.41 2.82 -10.05
N GLU A 310 -19.28 2.16 -10.30
CA GLU A 310 -19.16 0.72 -10.43
C GLU A 310 -18.08 0.20 -9.47
N TRP A 311 -18.22 -1.02 -8.95
CA TRP A 311 -17.24 -1.54 -7.99
C TRP A 311 -15.83 -1.68 -8.60
N GLY A 312 -15.78 -1.92 -9.90
CA GLY A 312 -14.54 -1.99 -10.69
C GLY A 312 -13.87 -0.63 -10.95
N ASP A 313 -14.46 0.49 -10.54
CA ASP A 313 -13.83 1.81 -10.71
C ASP A 313 -12.71 1.99 -9.68
N TRP A 314 -11.45 1.90 -10.13
CA TRP A 314 -10.28 1.87 -9.25
C TRP A 314 -9.38 3.11 -9.36
N CYS A 315 -9.41 3.84 -10.48
CA CYS A 315 -8.41 4.87 -10.76
C CYS A 315 -8.75 6.23 -10.12
N ASN A 316 -7.92 6.67 -9.17
CA ASN A 316 -7.97 8.00 -8.56
C ASN A 316 -9.37 8.39 -8.06
N VAL A 317 -10.11 7.52 -7.38
CA VAL A 317 -11.52 7.75 -6.99
C VAL A 317 -11.69 9.12 -6.31
N ILE A 318 -12.54 9.97 -6.88
CA ILE A 318 -12.78 11.34 -6.43
C ILE A 318 -13.57 11.35 -5.12
N GLY A 319 -13.21 12.24 -4.20
CA GLY A 319 -13.84 12.34 -2.88
C GLY A 319 -13.26 11.41 -1.82
N ALA A 320 -12.28 10.57 -2.16
CA ALA A 320 -11.63 9.68 -1.21
C ALA A 320 -10.98 10.43 -0.04
N GLY A 321 -10.73 9.71 1.06
CA GLY A 321 -10.11 10.20 2.28
C GLY A 321 -9.15 9.18 2.88
N PHE A 322 -8.13 9.66 3.61
CA PHE A 322 -7.25 8.76 4.37
C PHE A 322 -8.04 7.99 5.44
N GLY A 323 -8.05 6.67 5.36
CA GLY A 323 -8.84 5.79 6.23
C GLY A 323 -8.16 5.47 7.57
N ALA A 324 -8.62 4.38 8.19
CA ALA A 324 -8.10 3.92 9.47
C ALA A 324 -6.56 3.82 9.45
N ARG A 325 -5.89 4.22 10.54
CA ARG A 325 -4.43 4.13 10.62
C ARG A 325 -4.00 2.67 10.80
N PRO A 326 -2.76 2.30 10.43
CA PRO A 326 -2.26 0.96 10.67
C PRO A 326 -2.39 0.55 12.13
N THR A 327 -3.06 -0.56 12.39
CA THR A 327 -3.38 -1.06 13.73
C THR A 327 -3.73 -2.54 13.69
N THR A 328 -3.47 -3.25 14.79
CA THR A 328 -3.92 -4.64 15.01
C THR A 328 -5.31 -4.72 15.61
N GLU A 329 -5.91 -3.59 15.98
CA GLU A 329 -7.29 -3.51 16.50
C GLU A 329 -8.32 -3.55 15.37
N THR A 330 -8.32 -4.64 14.59
CA THR A 330 -9.19 -4.82 13.41
C THR A 330 -10.59 -5.30 13.78
N GLY A 331 -10.71 -6.00 14.91
CA GLY A 331 -11.96 -6.64 15.34
C GLY A 331 -12.28 -7.96 14.63
N ASN A 332 -11.39 -8.45 13.76
CA ASN A 332 -11.49 -9.73 13.07
C ASN A 332 -10.24 -10.58 13.36
N GLU A 333 -10.42 -11.79 13.91
CA GLU A 333 -9.30 -12.65 14.32
C GLU A 333 -8.42 -13.14 13.15
N LEU A 334 -8.94 -13.12 11.92
CA LEU A 334 -8.16 -13.42 10.72
C LEU A 334 -7.45 -12.20 10.16
N CYS A 335 -7.90 -10.97 10.45
CA CYS A 335 -7.24 -9.75 9.99
C CYS A 335 -6.17 -9.29 11.01
N ASP A 336 -4.91 -9.56 10.69
CA ASP A 336 -3.76 -9.23 11.53
C ASP A 336 -3.61 -7.74 11.77
N ALA A 337 -3.76 -6.94 10.72
CA ALA A 337 -3.61 -5.50 10.80
C ALA A 337 -4.31 -4.79 9.65
N PHE A 338 -4.83 -3.60 9.95
CA PHE A 338 -4.94 -2.56 8.94
C PHE A 338 -3.54 -2.08 8.59
N VAL A 339 -3.31 -1.89 7.30
CA VAL A 339 -2.06 -1.35 6.75
C VAL A 339 -2.37 -0.26 5.75
N TRP A 340 -1.37 0.54 5.41
CA TRP A 340 -1.43 1.46 4.27
C TRP A 340 -0.50 0.92 3.19
N GLY A 341 -1.10 0.25 2.21
CA GLY A 341 -0.40 -0.41 1.10
C GLY A 341 -0.05 0.58 0.00
N LYS A 342 -1.06 1.26 -0.54
CA LYS A 342 -0.92 2.35 -1.51
C LYS A 342 -0.68 3.69 -0.81
N PRO A 343 0.46 4.38 -1.05
CA PRO A 343 0.68 5.72 -0.52
C PRO A 343 -0.29 6.72 -1.16
N GLY A 344 -1.26 7.20 -0.38
CA GLY A 344 -2.26 8.15 -0.87
C GLY A 344 -1.63 9.48 -1.31
N GLY A 345 -1.87 9.88 -2.55
CA GLY A 345 -1.22 11.05 -3.15
C GLY A 345 -0.29 10.67 -4.30
N GLU A 346 0.20 9.44 -4.35
CA GLU A 346 0.75 8.87 -5.59
C GLU A 346 -0.41 8.48 -6.52
N SER A 347 -0.44 9.00 -7.74
CA SER A 347 -1.52 8.76 -8.72
C SER A 347 -1.63 7.27 -9.08
N ASP A 348 -2.85 6.83 -9.39
CA ASP A 348 -3.11 5.49 -9.94
C ASP A 348 -2.89 5.45 -11.46
N GLY A 349 -2.98 6.60 -12.14
CA GLY A 349 -2.86 6.68 -13.60
C GLY A 349 -3.26 8.04 -14.17
N THR A 350 -2.78 8.31 -15.39
CA THR A 350 -3.01 9.60 -16.07
C THR A 350 -4.42 9.70 -16.63
N SER A 351 -5.02 10.90 -16.54
CA SER A 351 -6.29 11.21 -17.21
C SER A 351 -6.08 11.75 -18.64
N ASP A 352 -4.83 11.89 -19.08
CA ASP A 352 -4.52 12.33 -20.44
C ASP A 352 -4.74 11.17 -21.42
N THR A 353 -5.84 11.25 -22.18
CA THR A 353 -6.23 10.24 -23.18
C THR A 353 -5.21 10.03 -24.31
N THR A 354 -4.21 10.92 -24.42
CA THR A 354 -3.15 10.83 -25.44
C THR A 354 -1.86 10.20 -24.92
N ALA A 355 -1.75 9.94 -23.62
CA ALA A 355 -0.58 9.30 -23.02
C ALA A 355 -0.49 7.82 -23.41
N ASP A 356 0.74 7.31 -23.56
CA ASP A 356 1.00 5.92 -23.96
C ASP A 356 0.42 4.90 -22.96
N ARG A 357 0.39 5.25 -21.67
CA ARG A 357 -0.13 4.43 -20.56
C ARG A 357 -1.51 4.86 -20.07
N TYR A 358 -2.27 5.58 -20.90
CA TYR A 358 -3.63 5.92 -20.55
C TYR A 358 -4.50 4.66 -20.39
N ASP A 359 -5.14 4.57 -19.23
CA ASP A 359 -6.17 3.58 -18.94
C ASP A 359 -7.54 4.26 -18.91
N SER A 360 -8.54 3.63 -19.55
CA SER A 360 -9.89 4.18 -19.61
C SER A 360 -10.54 4.37 -18.25
N PHE A 361 -10.18 3.57 -17.24
CA PHE A 361 -10.70 3.73 -15.87
C PHE A 361 -10.31 5.08 -15.28
N CYS A 362 -9.16 5.65 -15.65
CA CYS A 362 -8.73 6.98 -15.23
C CYS A 362 -9.49 8.12 -15.92
N GLY A 363 -10.34 7.79 -16.90
CA GLY A 363 -11.25 8.70 -17.58
C GLY A 363 -12.69 8.66 -17.06
N HIS A 364 -13.05 7.71 -16.18
CA HIS A 364 -14.41 7.53 -15.67
C HIS A 364 -14.90 8.74 -14.87
N GLU A 365 -16.22 8.95 -14.75
CA GLU A 365 -16.81 10.16 -14.15
C GLU A 365 -16.33 10.38 -12.70
N ASP A 366 -16.22 9.31 -11.95
CA ASP A 366 -15.78 9.23 -10.55
C ASP A 366 -14.26 9.15 -10.37
N ALA A 367 -13.46 9.20 -11.44
CA ALA A 367 -12.01 9.41 -11.34
C ALA A 367 -11.68 10.89 -11.13
N PHE A 368 -10.72 11.21 -10.26
CA PHE A 368 -10.22 12.58 -10.08
C PHE A 368 -9.43 13.01 -11.33
N LYS A 369 -9.79 14.17 -11.89
CA LYS A 369 -9.19 14.71 -13.12
C LYS A 369 -8.93 16.22 -12.99
N PRO A 370 -7.82 16.74 -13.55
CA PRO A 370 -6.76 16.00 -14.23
C PRO A 370 -5.90 15.19 -13.25
N SER A 371 -5.39 14.03 -13.66
CA SER A 371 -4.46 13.20 -12.88
C SER A 371 -3.15 12.97 -13.64
N PRO A 372 -1.99 12.92 -12.95
CA PRO A 372 -0.71 12.64 -13.58
C PRO A 372 -0.49 11.13 -13.80
N GLU A 373 0.63 10.77 -14.43
CA GLU A 373 1.09 9.38 -14.62
C GLU A 373 1.07 8.56 -13.32
N ALA A 374 0.85 7.25 -13.45
CA ALA A 374 0.85 6.31 -12.33
C ALA A 374 2.16 6.43 -11.53
N GLY A 375 2.05 6.49 -10.20
CA GLY A 375 3.17 6.66 -9.27
C GLY A 375 3.69 8.10 -9.13
N ALA A 376 3.27 9.03 -9.99
CA ALA A 376 3.64 10.44 -9.83
C ALA A 376 2.82 11.11 -8.72
N TRP A 377 3.43 12.07 -8.03
CA TRP A 377 2.75 12.85 -6.99
C TRP A 377 1.57 13.67 -7.55
N HIS A 378 0.42 13.56 -6.89
CA HIS A 378 -0.85 14.16 -7.25
C HIS A 378 -1.32 15.09 -6.11
N GLN A 379 -0.82 16.33 -6.12
CA GLN A 379 -0.98 17.29 -5.03
C GLN A 379 -2.44 17.53 -4.61
N GLU A 380 -3.31 17.82 -5.58
CA GLU A 380 -4.72 18.15 -5.30
C GLU A 380 -5.48 16.95 -4.73
N TYR A 381 -5.13 15.74 -5.18
CA TYR A 381 -5.65 14.49 -4.65
C TYR A 381 -5.18 14.24 -3.21
N PHE A 382 -3.90 14.46 -2.92
CA PHE A 382 -3.38 14.37 -1.55
C PHE A 382 -4.10 15.34 -0.61
N GLU A 383 -4.30 16.59 -1.02
CA GLU A 383 -5.05 17.56 -0.21
C GLU A 383 -6.52 17.18 -0.02
N MET A 384 -7.13 16.53 -1.02
CA MET A 384 -8.48 15.96 -0.89
C MET A 384 -8.51 14.82 0.13
N LEU A 385 -7.53 13.90 0.08
CA LEU A 385 -7.42 12.80 1.04
C LEU A 385 -7.30 13.31 2.48
N LEU A 386 -6.54 14.40 2.71
CA LEU A 386 -6.41 15.06 4.01
C LEU A 386 -7.75 15.63 4.50
N LYS A 387 -8.44 16.40 3.65
CA LYS A 387 -9.74 17.02 3.99
C LYS A 387 -10.77 15.97 4.40
N ASN A 388 -10.77 14.84 3.71
CA ASN A 388 -11.75 13.77 3.86
C ASN A 388 -11.29 12.64 4.79
N ALA A 389 -10.15 12.79 5.48
CA ALA A 389 -9.61 11.75 6.34
C ALA A 389 -10.60 11.35 7.45
N ASP A 390 -10.76 10.06 7.69
CA ASP A 390 -11.50 9.53 8.83
C ASP A 390 -10.78 8.28 9.39
N PRO A 391 -10.24 8.33 10.62
CA PRO A 391 -10.22 9.46 11.55
C PRO A 391 -9.45 10.68 11.04
N GLN A 392 -9.81 11.88 11.51
CA GLN A 392 -9.05 13.11 11.22
C GLN A 392 -7.67 13.11 11.90
N PHE A 393 -6.71 13.78 11.27
CA PHE A 393 -5.30 13.79 11.68
C PHE A 393 -4.97 14.68 12.87
#